data_AF-F0G3Q1-F1
#
_entry.id   AF-F0G3Q1-F1
#
_cell.length_a   1.000
_cell.length_b   1.000
_cell.length_c   1.000
_cell.angle_alpha   90.00
_cell.angle_beta   90.00
_cell.angle_gamma   90.00
#
_symmetry.space_group_name_H-M   'P 1'
#
loop_
_entity.id
_entity.type
_entity.pdbx_description
1 polymer ?
#
loop_
_entity_poly.entity_id
_entity_poly.type
_entity_poly.pdbx_seq_one_letter_code
_entity_poly.pdbx_strand_id
1 'polypeptide(L)'
;MSPLTIDGLGTFEAFSGNGIYRNRGGCTAVPDNGPIPAGKYWIVPRPTGGVRSQAYAWIKDQWNTLRGNATDHSEWFALYRDDGMIDDETWINGVQRGQFRLHPAGGEGVSLGCITLPSRVDFLRIRSALLHTTLLPARHSGLDAYGQLRSSRMATFARRLLKGLLFIGLFLISVRYLPLSNEWTPAEARAWWRASEWLGIPDPDDLYFAVWVTIELIATMLAYMAIMRVWRHYRRKIGSKNSDRERPNSQT
;
A
#
# COMPACT_ATOMS: atom_id res chain seq x y z
N MET A 1 0.50 15.38 -0.32
CA MET A 1 1.57 14.58 -0.95
C MET A 1 1.54 13.16 -0.39
N SER A 2 2.36 12.26 -0.92
CA SER A 2 2.54 10.88 -0.48
C SER A 2 3.99 10.43 -0.68
N PRO A 3 4.55 9.64 0.24
CA PRO A 3 5.92 9.16 0.10
C PRO A 3 6.01 8.14 -1.04
N LEU A 4 7.02 8.32 -1.88
CA LEU A 4 7.42 7.45 -2.98
C LEU A 4 8.78 6.85 -2.64
N THR A 5 8.84 5.52 -2.49
CA THR A 5 10.11 4.82 -2.30
C THR A 5 10.57 4.22 -3.63
N ILE A 6 11.80 4.57 -4.02
CA ILE A 6 12.49 4.01 -5.18
C ILE A 6 13.64 3.16 -4.67
N ASP A 7 13.70 1.90 -5.10
CA ASP A 7 14.69 0.95 -4.63
C ASP A 7 16.09 1.46 -4.99
N GLY A 8 16.99 1.52 -4.00
CA GLY A 8 18.36 2.04 -4.15
C GLY A 8 18.53 3.56 -4.08
N LEU A 9 17.47 4.36 -4.22
CA LEU A 9 17.55 5.84 -4.25
C LEU A 9 16.98 6.52 -3.00
N GLY A 10 16.05 5.87 -2.29
CA GLY A 10 15.44 6.39 -1.07
C GLY A 10 13.97 6.78 -1.23
N THR A 11 13.50 7.70 -0.37
CA THR A 11 12.10 8.12 -0.34
C THR A 11 11.95 9.60 -0.65
N PHE A 12 11.00 9.93 -1.54
CA PHE A 12 10.72 11.27 -2.04
C PHE A 12 9.25 11.60 -1.86
N GLU A 13 8.91 12.89 -1.78
CA GLU A 13 7.51 13.31 -1.80
C GLU A 13 7.00 13.35 -3.24
N ALA A 14 5.87 12.67 -3.50
CA ALA A 14 5.22 12.67 -4.80
C ALA A 14 3.70 12.73 -4.65
N PHE A 15 3.00 12.78 -5.77
CA PHE A 15 1.55 12.61 -5.80
C PHE A 15 1.11 11.92 -7.09
N SER A 16 -0.10 11.39 -7.07
CA SER A 16 -0.72 10.77 -8.23
C SER A 16 -2.23 11.04 -8.26
N GLY A 17 -2.80 11.14 -9.45
CA GLY A 17 -4.22 11.46 -9.65
C GLY A 17 -4.50 12.97 -9.53
N ASN A 18 -5.70 13.36 -9.94
CA ASN A 18 -6.08 14.75 -10.13
C ASN A 18 -7.30 15.15 -9.28
N GLY A 19 -7.42 16.46 -8.98
CA GLY A 19 -8.55 17.05 -8.29
C GLY A 19 -8.90 16.33 -6.99
N ILE A 20 -10.17 15.97 -6.83
CA ILE A 20 -10.67 15.26 -5.64
C ILE A 20 -10.12 13.83 -5.49
N TYR A 21 -9.53 13.24 -6.53
CA TYR A 21 -9.04 11.87 -6.54
C TYR A 21 -7.55 11.76 -6.20
N ARG A 22 -6.85 12.89 -6.10
CA ARG A 22 -5.42 12.96 -5.81
C ARG A 22 -5.06 12.17 -4.55
N ASN A 23 -4.13 11.23 -4.69
CA ASN A 23 -3.65 10.32 -3.65
C ASN A 23 -4.74 9.48 -2.95
N ARG A 24 -5.92 9.32 -3.56
CA ARG A 24 -7.00 8.47 -3.02
C ARG A 24 -6.93 7.08 -3.63
N GLY A 25 -6.25 6.16 -2.95
CA GLY A 25 -6.01 4.80 -3.46
C GLY A 25 -7.26 3.94 -3.74
N GLY A 26 -8.44 4.33 -3.24
CA GLY A 26 -9.72 3.71 -3.60
C GLY A 26 -10.29 4.17 -4.95
N CYS A 27 -9.71 5.19 -5.56
CA CYS A 27 -10.20 5.81 -6.81
C CYS A 27 -9.34 5.41 -8.01
N THR A 28 -8.59 4.30 -7.94
CA THR A 28 -7.68 3.84 -9.02
C THR A 28 -8.41 3.37 -10.28
N ALA A 29 -9.71 3.09 -10.19
CA ALA A 29 -10.57 2.77 -11.33
C ALA A 29 -11.26 4.01 -11.94
N VAL A 30 -10.92 5.24 -11.51
CA VAL A 30 -11.42 6.47 -12.13
C VAL A 30 -10.57 6.77 -13.38
N PRO A 31 -11.14 6.76 -14.59
CA PRO A 31 -10.42 7.06 -15.82
C PRO A 31 -9.71 8.41 -15.71
N ASP A 32 -8.42 8.41 -16.04
CA ASP A 32 -7.47 9.53 -16.05
C ASP A 32 -7.28 10.31 -14.74
N ASN A 33 -8.32 10.56 -13.94
CA ASN A 33 -8.19 11.33 -12.71
C ASN A 33 -7.77 10.47 -11.51
N GLY A 34 -8.00 9.15 -11.56
CA GLY A 34 -7.62 8.24 -10.48
C GLY A 34 -6.11 8.13 -10.32
N PRO A 35 -5.58 7.96 -9.09
CA PRO A 35 -4.14 7.75 -8.91
C PRO A 35 -3.68 6.44 -9.55
N ILE A 36 -2.37 6.32 -9.73
CA ILE A 36 -1.73 5.09 -10.16
C ILE A 36 -2.15 3.94 -9.24
N PRO A 37 -2.53 2.77 -9.77
CA PRO A 37 -2.84 1.60 -8.95
C PRO A 37 -1.66 1.27 -8.03
N ALA A 38 -1.93 0.74 -6.85
CA ALA A 38 -0.82 0.22 -6.06
C ALA A 38 -0.27 -1.05 -6.68
N GLY A 39 1.01 -1.24 -6.40
CA GLY A 39 1.76 -2.36 -6.93
C GLY A 39 3.24 -2.02 -6.98
N LYS A 40 3.94 -2.96 -7.58
CA LYS A 40 5.33 -2.81 -7.97
C LYS A 40 5.33 -2.35 -9.43
N TYR A 41 6.20 -1.41 -9.75
CA TYR A 41 6.35 -0.87 -11.09
C TYR A 41 7.81 -0.93 -11.50
N TRP A 42 8.04 -1.27 -12.76
CA TRP A 42 9.33 -1.16 -13.41
C TRP A 42 9.50 0.25 -13.97
N ILE A 43 10.65 0.85 -13.70
CA ILE A 43 11.02 2.15 -14.24
C ILE A 43 11.78 1.86 -15.53
N VAL A 44 11.13 2.04 -16.67
CA VAL A 44 11.67 1.70 -17.98
C VAL A 44 11.96 2.96 -18.79
N PRO A 45 12.88 2.89 -19.78
CA PRO A 45 13.02 3.94 -20.78
C PRO A 45 11.67 4.26 -21.39
N ARG A 46 11.46 5.52 -21.78
CA ARG A 46 10.22 5.91 -22.44
C ARG A 46 10.07 5.11 -23.74
N PRO A 47 9.06 4.25 -23.86
CA PRO A 47 8.94 3.35 -24.99
C PRO A 47 8.37 4.11 -26.19
N THR A 48 8.93 3.84 -27.36
CA THR A 48 8.34 4.10 -28.68
C THR A 48 7.31 3.01 -28.99
N GLY A 49 6.25 2.89 -28.18
CA GLY A 49 5.14 1.97 -28.45
C GLY A 49 4.46 2.22 -29.80
N GLY A 50 3.38 1.51 -30.12
CA GLY A 50 2.62 1.76 -31.35
C GLY A 50 2.12 3.20 -31.47
N VAL A 51 1.93 3.71 -32.69
CA VAL A 51 1.56 5.11 -32.98
C VAL A 51 0.36 5.60 -32.15
N ARG A 52 -0.65 4.74 -31.94
CA ARG A 52 -1.83 5.06 -31.11
C ARG A 52 -1.49 5.32 -29.64
N SER A 53 -0.64 4.47 -29.03
CA SER A 53 -0.17 4.64 -27.65
C SER A 53 0.65 5.92 -27.50
N GLN A 54 1.51 6.22 -28.49
CA GLN A 54 2.29 7.46 -28.50
C GLN A 54 1.40 8.70 -28.59
N ALA A 55 0.39 8.68 -29.47
CA ALA A 55 -0.57 9.78 -29.60
C ALA A 55 -1.35 9.98 -28.30
N TYR A 56 -1.81 8.91 -27.66
CA TYR A 56 -2.53 8.99 -26.40
C TYR A 56 -1.65 9.49 -25.23
N ALA A 57 -0.41 9.00 -25.13
CA ALA A 57 0.57 9.52 -24.17
C ALA A 57 0.81 11.01 -24.40
N TRP A 58 1.02 11.43 -25.64
CA TRP A 58 1.22 12.84 -25.99
C TRP A 58 0.02 13.70 -25.53
N ILE A 59 -1.22 13.26 -25.76
CA ILE A 59 -2.42 13.97 -25.30
C ILE A 59 -2.41 14.14 -23.77
N LYS A 60 -2.11 13.05 -23.03
CA LYS A 60 -2.04 13.09 -21.56
C LYS A 60 -0.96 14.03 -21.04
N ASP A 61 0.19 14.05 -21.71
CA ASP A 61 1.31 14.87 -21.29
C ASP A 61 1.07 16.36 -21.58
N GLN A 62 0.43 16.69 -22.71
CA GLN A 62 0.15 18.07 -23.15
C GLN A 62 -0.88 18.80 -22.29
N TRP A 63 -1.62 18.09 -21.44
CA TRP A 63 -2.66 18.68 -20.58
C TRP A 63 -2.10 19.72 -19.60
N ASN A 64 -0.82 19.59 -19.20
CA ASN A 64 -0.16 20.52 -18.27
C ASN A 64 0.50 21.73 -18.94
N THR A 65 0.70 21.69 -20.25
CA THR A 65 1.52 22.65 -21.00
C THR A 65 0.76 23.94 -21.34
N LEU A 66 -0.57 23.89 -21.29
CA LEU A 66 -1.44 25.00 -21.69
C LEU A 66 -1.55 26.14 -20.65
N ARG A 67 -1.07 25.96 -19.41
CA ARG A 67 -1.16 26.95 -18.32
C ARG A 67 0.05 26.96 -17.38
N GLY A 68 1.27 26.96 -17.94
CA GLY A 68 2.50 27.23 -17.19
C GLY A 68 3.75 26.70 -17.88
N ASN A 69 4.86 26.59 -17.15
CA ASN A 69 6.13 26.15 -17.73
C ASN A 69 6.04 24.68 -18.17
N ALA A 70 6.25 24.46 -19.48
CA ALA A 70 6.36 23.14 -20.07
C ALA A 70 7.52 22.38 -19.42
N THR A 71 7.27 21.14 -19.02
CA THR A 71 8.35 20.21 -18.65
C THR A 71 8.79 19.46 -19.89
N ASP A 72 10.09 19.25 -20.08
CA ASP A 72 10.56 18.37 -21.15
C ASP A 72 10.12 16.92 -20.90
N HIS A 73 9.22 16.41 -21.76
CA HIS A 73 8.68 15.05 -21.64
C HIS A 73 9.69 13.98 -22.09
N SER A 74 10.77 14.35 -22.77
CA SER A 74 11.86 13.43 -23.13
C SER A 74 12.63 12.94 -21.90
N GLU A 75 12.57 13.71 -20.80
CA GLU A 75 13.23 13.35 -19.55
C GLU A 75 12.45 12.30 -18.73
N TRP A 76 11.18 12.04 -19.07
CA TRP A 76 10.27 11.23 -18.27
C TRP A 76 10.55 9.74 -18.44
N PHE A 77 10.25 8.97 -17.39
CA PHE A 77 10.29 7.51 -17.44
C PHE A 77 8.88 6.94 -17.57
N ALA A 78 8.76 5.79 -18.22
CA ALA A 78 7.53 5.01 -18.18
C ALA A 78 7.52 4.09 -16.95
N LEU A 79 6.31 3.84 -16.45
CA LEU A 79 6.06 3.00 -15.29
C LEU A 79 5.20 1.82 -15.70
N TYR A 80 5.83 0.67 -15.88
CA TYR A 80 5.15 -0.55 -16.29
C TYR A 80 4.78 -1.36 -15.06
N ARG A 81 3.52 -1.75 -14.95
CA ARG A 81 3.05 -2.46 -13.76
C ARG A 81 3.59 -3.88 -13.76
N ASP A 82 4.01 -4.35 -12.59
CA ASP A 82 4.37 -5.75 -12.39
C ASP A 82 3.12 -6.57 -12.04
N ASP A 83 2.23 -6.79 -13.02
CA ASP A 83 0.96 -7.53 -12.88
C ASP A 83 0.90 -8.83 -13.72
N GLY A 84 2.05 -9.27 -14.25
CA GLY A 84 2.17 -10.46 -15.08
C GLY A 84 2.33 -10.14 -16.57
N MET A 85 1.87 -8.97 -17.02
CA MET A 85 2.12 -8.42 -18.36
C MET A 85 2.87 -7.10 -18.21
N ILE A 86 4.16 -7.08 -18.57
CA ILE A 86 5.00 -5.90 -18.38
C ILE A 86 4.85 -4.99 -19.61
N ASP A 87 3.79 -4.19 -19.62
CA ASP A 87 3.47 -3.26 -20.69
C ASP A 87 2.96 -1.90 -20.14
N ASP A 88 2.56 -1.01 -21.05
CA ASP A 88 2.14 0.36 -20.71
C ASP A 88 0.65 0.47 -20.38
N GLU A 89 -0.04 -0.66 -20.22
CA GLU A 89 -1.46 -0.74 -19.92
C GLU A 89 -1.72 -1.67 -18.74
N THR A 90 -2.87 -1.53 -18.10
CA THR A 90 -3.29 -2.42 -17.01
C THR A 90 -4.79 -2.29 -16.82
N TRP A 91 -5.42 -3.36 -16.35
CA TRP A 91 -6.86 -3.40 -16.13
C TRP A 91 -7.18 -3.35 -14.64
N ILE A 92 -8.01 -2.38 -14.24
CA ILE A 92 -8.46 -2.18 -12.86
C ILE A 92 -9.98 -2.22 -12.84
N ASN A 93 -10.56 -3.30 -12.29
CA ASN A 93 -12.01 -3.47 -12.19
C ASN A 93 -12.74 -3.26 -13.54
N GLY A 94 -12.20 -3.80 -14.63
CA GLY A 94 -12.76 -3.64 -15.97
C GLY A 94 -12.47 -2.29 -16.65
N VAL A 95 -11.73 -1.39 -15.99
CA VAL A 95 -11.28 -0.11 -16.56
C VAL A 95 -9.83 -0.24 -16.99
N GLN A 96 -9.57 -0.03 -18.29
CA GLN A 96 -8.21 0.08 -18.82
C GLN A 96 -7.56 1.38 -18.31
N ARG A 97 -6.38 1.26 -17.74
CA ARG A 97 -5.51 2.35 -17.31
C ARG A 97 -4.13 2.11 -17.94
N GLY A 98 -3.26 3.11 -17.88
CA GLY A 98 -1.94 2.98 -18.49
C GLY A 98 -1.31 4.31 -18.83
N GLN A 99 -0.25 4.25 -19.63
CA GLN A 99 0.60 5.38 -19.99
C GLN A 99 1.14 6.09 -18.75
N PHE A 100 1.46 5.33 -17.71
CA PHE A 100 1.92 5.89 -16.45
C PHE A 100 3.36 6.37 -16.59
N ARG A 101 3.62 7.56 -16.06
CA ARG A 101 4.93 8.21 -16.12
C ARG A 101 5.44 8.57 -14.75
N LEU A 102 6.76 8.58 -14.60
CA LEU A 102 7.46 9.27 -13.52
C LEU A 102 7.98 10.60 -14.09
N HIS A 103 7.48 11.71 -13.55
CA HIS A 103 7.80 13.03 -14.10
C HIS A 103 7.74 14.14 -13.04
N PRO A 104 8.38 15.29 -13.25
CA PRO A 104 8.20 16.45 -12.39
C PRO A 104 6.84 17.10 -12.66
N ALA A 105 6.34 17.84 -11.68
CA ALA A 105 5.20 18.73 -11.88
C ALA A 105 5.56 19.79 -12.94
N GLY A 106 4.68 19.98 -13.92
CA GLY A 106 4.69 21.09 -14.87
C GLY A 106 3.38 21.85 -14.78
N GLY A 107 3.36 23.11 -15.21
CA GLY A 107 2.15 23.95 -15.20
C GLY A 107 1.36 23.92 -13.87
N GLU A 108 0.06 23.59 -13.94
CA GLU A 108 -0.86 23.46 -12.79
C GLU A 108 -0.58 22.22 -11.90
N GLY A 109 0.37 21.37 -12.27
CA GLY A 109 0.71 20.18 -11.49
C GLY A 109 -0.38 19.09 -11.52
N VAL A 110 -1.08 18.94 -12.65
CA VAL A 110 -2.09 17.88 -12.84
C VAL A 110 -1.38 16.54 -13.08
N SER A 111 -1.93 15.49 -12.47
CA SER A 111 -1.44 14.11 -12.64
C SER A 111 -2.59 13.22 -13.11
N LEU A 112 -2.56 12.79 -14.37
CA LEU A 112 -3.58 11.90 -14.93
C LEU A 112 -3.34 10.42 -14.57
N GLY A 113 -3.02 10.20 -13.29
CA GLY A 113 -2.65 8.89 -12.74
C GLY A 113 -1.17 8.57 -12.81
N CYS A 114 -0.31 9.49 -13.27
CA CYS A 114 1.15 9.36 -13.22
C CYS A 114 1.70 9.51 -11.79
N ILE A 115 2.98 9.22 -11.58
CA ILE A 115 3.69 9.61 -10.36
C ILE A 115 4.40 10.94 -10.64
N THR A 116 3.95 11.99 -9.95
CA THR A 116 4.39 13.36 -10.19
C THR A 116 5.17 13.89 -8.99
N LEU A 117 6.39 14.35 -9.25
CA LEU A 117 7.30 14.93 -8.25
C LEU A 117 7.07 16.45 -8.21
N PRO A 118 6.66 17.05 -7.08
CA PRO A 118 6.47 18.49 -6.99
C PRO A 118 7.78 19.27 -7.19
N SER A 119 8.91 18.68 -6.80
CA SER A 119 10.24 19.28 -6.92
C SER A 119 10.94 18.79 -8.20
N ARG A 120 11.22 19.71 -9.13
CA ARG A 120 12.04 19.42 -10.32
C ARG A 120 13.46 18.99 -9.94
N VAL A 121 14.01 19.55 -8.86
CA VAL A 121 15.33 19.19 -8.35
C VAL A 121 15.36 17.73 -7.90
N ASP A 122 14.36 17.27 -7.16
CA ASP A 122 14.29 15.88 -6.74
C ASP A 122 14.06 14.93 -7.92
N PHE A 123 13.24 15.35 -8.89
CA PHE A 123 13.11 14.61 -10.14
C PHE A 123 14.46 14.47 -10.88
N LEU A 124 15.24 15.55 -11.00
CA LEU A 124 16.54 15.51 -11.67
C LEU A 124 17.56 14.66 -10.91
N ARG A 125 17.52 14.65 -9.57
CA ARG A 125 18.32 13.75 -8.74
C ARG A 125 17.97 12.29 -9.02
N ILE A 126 16.68 11.96 -9.01
CA ILE A 126 16.19 10.61 -9.33
C ILE A 126 16.60 10.22 -10.74
N ARG A 127 16.33 11.08 -11.73
CA ARG A 127 16.66 10.83 -13.13
C ARG A 127 18.15 10.58 -13.32
N SER A 128 19.00 11.42 -12.77
CA SER A 128 20.44 11.26 -12.87
C SER A 128 20.87 9.91 -12.28
N ALA A 129 20.41 9.57 -11.08
CA ALA A 129 20.74 8.29 -10.44
C ALA A 129 20.26 7.08 -11.27
N LEU A 130 19.05 7.12 -11.81
CA LEU A 130 18.50 6.04 -12.65
C LEU A 130 19.30 5.87 -13.95
N LEU A 131 19.66 6.96 -14.63
CA LEU A 131 20.41 6.89 -15.89
C LEU A 131 21.85 6.37 -15.72
N HIS A 132 22.41 6.45 -14.51
CA HIS A 132 23.74 5.90 -14.19
C HIS A 132 23.66 4.49 -13.56
N THR A 133 22.47 3.91 -13.47
CA THR A 133 22.27 2.56 -12.93
C THR A 133 22.42 1.51 -14.02
N THR A 134 22.98 0.36 -13.69
CA THR A 134 23.00 -0.81 -14.58
C THR A 134 21.58 -1.28 -14.83
N LEU A 135 21.22 -1.43 -16.11
CA LEU A 135 19.92 -1.93 -16.51
C LEU A 135 19.70 -3.37 -16.00
N LEU A 136 18.48 -3.62 -15.55
CA LEU A 136 18.04 -4.92 -15.06
C LEU A 136 16.93 -5.46 -15.95
N PRO A 137 16.92 -6.77 -16.27
CA PRO A 137 15.84 -7.36 -17.04
C PRO A 137 14.53 -7.28 -16.23
N ALA A 138 13.48 -6.76 -16.86
CA ALA A 138 12.14 -6.65 -16.29
C ALA A 138 11.42 -8.01 -16.39
N ARG A 139 11.86 -8.98 -15.57
CA ARG A 139 11.46 -10.39 -15.62
C ARG A 139 11.73 -11.03 -16.98
N HIS A 140 10.75 -11.77 -17.53
CA HIS A 140 10.82 -12.47 -18.81
C HIS A 140 10.18 -11.65 -19.95
N SER A 141 10.02 -10.33 -19.78
CA SER A 141 9.37 -9.46 -20.78
C SER A 141 10.27 -9.11 -21.97
N GLY A 142 11.59 -9.33 -21.84
CA GLY A 142 12.58 -8.85 -22.82
C GLY A 142 12.84 -7.34 -22.74
N LEU A 143 12.27 -6.64 -21.74
CA LEU A 143 12.52 -5.22 -21.49
C LEU A 143 13.61 -5.04 -20.44
N ASP A 144 14.38 -3.97 -20.60
CA ASP A 144 15.33 -3.49 -19.61
C ASP A 144 14.73 -2.35 -18.78
N ALA A 145 15.04 -2.33 -17.49
CA ALA A 145 14.57 -1.34 -16.54
C ALA A 145 15.73 -0.72 -15.75
N TYR A 146 15.61 0.57 -15.44
CA TYR A 146 16.54 1.29 -14.56
C TYR A 146 16.38 0.89 -13.08
N GLY A 147 15.22 0.35 -12.72
CA GLY A 147 14.93 -0.04 -11.35
C GLY A 147 13.45 -0.31 -11.11
N GLN A 148 13.10 -0.37 -9.83
CA GLN A 148 11.73 -0.64 -9.39
C GLN A 148 11.30 0.43 -8.37
N LEU A 149 10.01 0.76 -8.42
CA LEU A 149 9.37 1.55 -7.37
C LEU A 149 8.14 0.84 -6.84
N ARG A 150 7.77 1.18 -5.60
CA ARG A 150 6.58 0.61 -4.95
C ARG A 150 5.57 1.70 -4.67
N SER A 151 4.46 1.69 -5.41
CA SER A 151 3.28 2.48 -5.05
C SER A 151 2.56 1.78 -3.89
N SER A 152 2.86 2.20 -2.67
CA SER A 152 2.49 1.51 -1.44
C SER A 152 1.32 2.18 -0.71
N ARG A 153 0.16 2.32 -1.36
CA ARG A 153 -1.06 2.73 -0.64
C ARG A 153 -2.34 1.90 -0.82
N MET A 154 -2.45 0.90 -1.72
CA MET A 154 -3.69 0.05 -1.72
C MET A 154 -3.66 -1.12 -0.75
N ALA A 155 -2.49 -1.62 -0.36
CA ALA A 155 -2.47 -2.76 0.55
C ALA A 155 -2.59 -2.32 2.03
N THR A 156 -2.68 -1.03 2.35
CA THR A 156 -2.87 -0.60 3.75
C THR A 156 -4.32 -0.79 4.19
N PHE A 157 -5.30 -0.45 3.33
CA PHE A 157 -6.71 -0.62 3.68
C PHE A 157 -7.10 -2.10 3.71
N ALA A 158 -6.80 -2.89 2.67
CA ALA A 158 -7.11 -4.32 2.66
C ALA A 158 -6.38 -5.10 3.77
N ARG A 159 -5.11 -4.76 4.08
CA ARG A 159 -4.41 -5.37 5.23
C ARG A 159 -4.92 -4.87 6.57
N ARG A 160 -5.40 -3.62 6.68
CA ARG A 160 -6.05 -3.11 7.90
C ARG A 160 -7.42 -3.77 8.10
N LEU A 161 -8.19 -3.95 7.04
CA LEU A 161 -9.46 -4.66 7.02
C LEU A 161 -9.25 -6.12 7.42
N LEU A 162 -8.32 -6.83 6.78
CA LEU A 162 -8.00 -8.22 7.11
C LEU A 162 -7.51 -8.37 8.56
N LYS A 163 -6.71 -7.43 9.06
CA LYS A 163 -6.27 -7.40 10.47
C LYS A 163 -7.42 -7.13 11.43
N GLY A 164 -8.32 -6.22 11.07
CA GLY A 164 -9.53 -5.94 11.83
C GLY A 164 -10.46 -7.15 11.87
N LEU A 165 -10.69 -7.80 10.73
CA LEU A 165 -11.47 -9.03 10.62
C LEU A 165 -10.84 -10.19 11.41
N LEU A 166 -9.50 -10.33 11.40
CA LEU A 166 -8.81 -11.32 12.23
C LEU A 166 -9.03 -11.05 13.71
N PHE A 167 -8.92 -9.80 14.16
CA PHE A 167 -9.17 -9.42 15.54
C PHE A 167 -10.63 -9.68 15.96
N ILE A 168 -11.59 -9.26 15.12
CA ILE A 168 -13.02 -9.50 15.34
C ILE A 168 -13.31 -11.00 15.39
N GLY A 169 -12.72 -11.78 14.47
CA GLY A 169 -12.88 -13.23 14.44
C GLY A 169 -12.34 -13.91 15.70
N LEU A 170 -11.14 -13.52 16.17
CA LEU A 170 -10.58 -14.04 17.43
C LEU A 170 -11.47 -13.71 18.63
N PHE A 171 -11.99 -12.49 18.70
CA PHE A 171 -12.89 -12.06 19.77
C PHE A 171 -14.21 -12.84 19.77
N LEU A 172 -14.86 -12.96 18.61
CA LEU A 172 -16.13 -13.70 18.48
C LEU A 172 -15.96 -15.19 18.79
N ILE A 173 -14.80 -15.77 18.44
CA ILE A 173 -14.48 -17.16 18.78
C ILE A 173 -14.31 -17.30 20.30
N SER A 174 -13.63 -16.38 20.98
CA SER A 174 -13.39 -16.50 22.43
C SER A 174 -14.67 -16.25 23.25
N VAL A 175 -15.51 -15.27 22.84
CA VAL A 175 -16.84 -15.02 23.44
C VAL A 175 -17.75 -16.25 23.36
N ARG A 176 -17.58 -17.15 22.38
CA ARG A 176 -18.36 -18.39 22.27
C ARG A 176 -18.08 -19.38 23.41
N TYR A 177 -16.96 -19.24 24.12
CA TYR A 177 -16.59 -20.07 25.26
C TYR A 177 -16.91 -19.41 26.60
N LEU A 178 -17.63 -18.27 26.62
CA LEU A 178 -18.14 -17.70 27.86
C LEU A 178 -19.16 -18.66 28.50
N PRO A 179 -18.99 -19.00 29.79
CA PRO A 179 -20.02 -19.70 30.54
C PRO A 179 -21.24 -18.78 30.69
N LEU A 180 -22.34 -19.14 30.03
CA LEU A 180 -23.61 -18.39 30.02
C LEU A 180 -24.36 -18.43 31.36
N SER A 181 -23.93 -19.28 32.28
CA SER A 181 -24.49 -19.39 33.62
C SER A 181 -23.40 -19.91 34.56
N ASN A 182 -23.29 -19.32 35.74
CA ASN A 182 -22.37 -19.78 36.76
C ASN A 182 -23.16 -20.25 37.97
N GLU A 183 -22.85 -21.44 38.44
CA GLU A 183 -23.26 -21.86 39.78
C GLU A 183 -22.24 -21.31 40.78
N TRP A 184 -22.43 -20.04 41.19
CA TRP A 184 -21.54 -19.43 42.18
C TRP A 184 -21.70 -20.10 43.55
N THR A 185 -20.58 -20.30 44.24
CA THR A 185 -20.64 -20.63 45.66
C THR A 185 -21.19 -19.45 46.47
N PRO A 186 -21.77 -19.68 47.67
CA PRO A 186 -22.30 -18.60 48.49
C PRO A 186 -21.26 -17.52 48.84
N ALA A 187 -19.97 -17.87 48.89
CA ALA A 187 -18.90 -16.91 49.14
C ALA A 187 -18.62 -16.00 47.94
N GLU A 188 -18.63 -16.56 46.72
CA GLU A 188 -18.41 -15.85 45.47
C GLU A 188 -19.59 -14.92 45.15
N ALA A 189 -20.83 -15.39 45.33
CA ALA A 189 -22.02 -14.57 45.13
C ALA A 189 -21.99 -13.30 46.01
N ARG A 190 -21.57 -13.42 47.28
CA ARG A 190 -21.41 -12.27 48.17
C ARG A 190 -20.30 -11.31 47.71
N ALA A 191 -19.24 -11.82 47.12
CA ALA A 191 -18.16 -10.98 46.59
C ALA A 191 -18.65 -10.16 45.39
N TRP A 192 -19.37 -10.79 44.45
CA TRP A 192 -19.96 -10.11 43.30
C TRP A 192 -21.02 -9.08 43.69
N TRP A 193 -21.89 -9.39 44.66
CA TRP A 193 -22.86 -8.44 45.20
C TRP A 193 -22.21 -7.18 45.77
N ARG A 194 -21.17 -7.33 46.62
CA ARG A 194 -20.46 -6.18 47.19
C ARG A 194 -19.75 -5.35 46.12
N ALA A 195 -19.16 -6.00 45.13
CA ALA A 195 -18.53 -5.31 44.01
C ALA A 195 -19.56 -4.54 43.16
N SER A 196 -20.74 -5.11 42.94
CA SER A 196 -21.86 -4.49 42.23
C SER A 196 -22.38 -3.25 42.94
N GLU A 197 -22.62 -3.35 44.25
CA GLU A 197 -23.03 -2.21 45.08
C GLU A 197 -21.99 -1.09 45.07
N TRP A 198 -20.70 -1.45 45.19
CA TRP A 198 -19.61 -0.47 45.16
C TRP A 198 -19.50 0.25 43.81
N LEU A 199 -19.82 -0.43 42.71
CA LEU A 199 -19.82 0.12 41.35
C LEU A 199 -21.16 0.75 40.93
N GLY A 200 -22.20 0.64 41.77
CA GLY A 200 -23.54 1.16 41.48
C GLY A 200 -24.28 0.39 40.37
N ILE A 201 -23.93 -0.87 40.13
CA ILE A 201 -24.60 -1.74 39.14
C ILE A 201 -25.71 -2.52 39.86
N PRO A 202 -26.98 -2.45 39.41
CA PRO A 202 -28.10 -3.08 40.10
C PRO A 202 -28.04 -4.60 40.15
N ASP A 203 -27.49 -5.23 39.11
CA ASP A 203 -27.43 -6.68 38.96
C ASP A 203 -25.96 -7.17 38.95
N PRO A 204 -25.54 -8.03 39.90
CA PRO A 204 -24.19 -8.60 39.90
C PRO A 204 -23.89 -9.47 38.67
N ASP A 205 -24.91 -10.02 38.00
CA ASP A 205 -24.73 -10.80 36.77
C ASP A 205 -24.27 -9.90 35.60
N ASP A 206 -24.79 -8.66 35.52
CA ASP A 206 -24.35 -7.66 34.54
C ASP A 206 -22.88 -7.26 34.75
N LEU A 207 -22.48 -7.07 36.02
CA LEU A 207 -21.10 -6.79 36.37
C LEU A 207 -20.18 -7.98 36.02
N TYR A 208 -20.60 -9.21 36.33
CA TYR A 208 -19.85 -10.42 35.98
C TYR A 208 -19.62 -10.51 34.47
N PHE A 209 -20.68 -10.32 33.68
CA PHE A 209 -20.61 -10.35 32.22
C PHE A 209 -19.66 -9.28 31.68
N ALA A 210 -19.76 -8.05 32.18
CA ALA A 210 -18.89 -6.95 31.78
C ALA A 210 -17.41 -7.22 32.09
N VAL A 211 -17.11 -7.77 33.28
CA VAL A 211 -15.74 -8.13 33.67
C VAL A 211 -15.18 -9.22 32.77
N TRP A 212 -15.97 -10.27 32.49
CA TRP A 212 -15.52 -11.37 31.65
C TRP A 212 -15.31 -10.98 30.19
N VAL A 213 -16.22 -10.19 29.60
CA VAL A 213 -16.03 -9.65 28.24
C VAL A 213 -14.77 -8.79 28.17
N THR A 214 -14.47 -8.03 29.23
CA THR A 214 -13.25 -7.21 29.31
C THR A 214 -11.99 -8.08 29.38
N ILE A 215 -12.00 -9.15 30.17
CA ILE A 215 -10.90 -10.12 30.24
C ILE A 215 -10.67 -10.76 28.87
N GLU A 216 -11.74 -11.21 28.19
CA GLU A 216 -11.66 -11.82 26.86
C GLU A 216 -11.16 -10.85 25.79
N LEU A 217 -11.54 -9.57 25.86
CA LEU A 217 -11.03 -8.53 24.97
C LEU A 217 -9.51 -8.34 25.16
N ILE A 218 -9.05 -8.31 26.42
CA ILE A 218 -7.62 -8.21 26.75
C ILE A 218 -6.88 -9.46 26.26
N ALA A 219 -7.38 -10.66 26.53
CA ALA A 219 -6.80 -11.92 26.09
C ALA A 219 -6.69 -11.98 24.56
N THR A 220 -7.76 -11.59 23.85
CA THR A 220 -7.78 -11.49 22.38
C THR A 220 -6.74 -10.49 21.87
N MET A 221 -6.61 -9.33 22.52
CA MET A 221 -5.60 -8.33 22.17
C MET A 221 -4.18 -8.88 22.33
N LEU A 222 -3.88 -9.55 23.44
CA LEU A 222 -2.59 -10.18 23.69
C LEU A 222 -2.27 -11.28 22.65
N ALA A 223 -3.25 -12.15 22.37
CA ALA A 223 -3.13 -13.21 21.37
C ALA A 223 -2.88 -12.65 19.96
N TYR A 224 -3.65 -11.64 19.55
CA TYR A 224 -3.46 -10.93 18.29
C TYR A 224 -2.06 -10.29 18.22
N MET A 225 -1.59 -9.64 19.29
CA MET A 225 -0.25 -9.06 19.33
C MET A 225 0.85 -10.13 19.19
N ALA A 226 0.69 -11.29 19.83
CA ALA A 226 1.61 -12.41 19.73
C ALA A 226 1.67 -12.97 18.30
N ILE A 227 0.52 -13.25 17.68
CA ILE A 227 0.41 -13.71 16.29
C ILE A 227 1.07 -12.70 15.34
N MET A 228 0.78 -11.41 15.51
CA MET A 228 1.36 -10.35 14.70
C MET A 228 2.86 -10.18 14.92
N ARG A 229 3.39 -10.49 16.11
CA ARG A 229 4.82 -10.48 16.42
C ARG A 229 5.54 -11.65 15.76
N VAL A 230 4.97 -12.85 15.87
CA VAL A 230 5.48 -14.08 15.24
C VAL A 230 5.49 -13.93 13.71
N TRP A 231 4.38 -13.46 13.12
CA TRP A 231 4.29 -13.23 11.69
C TRP A 231 5.31 -12.19 11.17
N ARG A 232 5.55 -11.11 11.93
CA ARG A 232 6.61 -10.15 11.62
C ARG A 232 8.00 -10.80 11.61
N HIS A 233 8.26 -11.71 12.54
CA HIS A 233 9.52 -12.43 12.62
C HIS A 233 9.70 -13.38 11.41
N TYR A 234 8.68 -14.18 11.08
CA TYR A 234 8.71 -15.07 9.91
C TYR A 234 8.91 -14.30 8.60
N ARG A 235 8.23 -13.17 8.43
CA ARG A 235 8.37 -12.32 7.23
C ARG A 235 9.80 -11.81 7.06
N ARG A 236 10.47 -11.39 8.15
CA ARG A 236 11.87 -10.95 8.11
C ARG A 236 12.81 -12.08 7.71
N LYS A 237 12.60 -13.28 8.25
CA LYS A 237 13.41 -14.47 7.93
C LYS A 237 13.25 -14.92 6.48
N ILE A 238 12.03 -14.92 5.94
CA ILE A 238 11.75 -15.25 4.54
C ILE A 238 12.37 -14.21 3.59
N GLY A 239 12.31 -12.92 3.95
CA GLY A 239 12.96 -11.85 3.19
C GLY A 239 14.48 -12.01 3.12
N SER A 240 15.13 -12.37 4.24
CA SER A 240 16.57 -12.67 4.27
C SER A 240 16.93 -13.85 3.36
N LYS A 241 16.17 -14.95 3.43
CA LYS A 241 16.45 -16.17 2.68
C LYS A 241 16.29 -16.00 1.16
N ASN A 242 15.39 -15.13 0.70
CA ASN A 242 15.27 -14.79 -0.71
C ASN A 242 16.39 -13.86 -1.18
N SER A 243 16.82 -12.91 -0.34
CA SER A 243 17.98 -12.05 -0.62
C SER A 243 19.29 -12.82 -0.76
N ASP A 244 19.44 -13.92 -0.01
CA ASP A 244 20.64 -14.77 -0.08
C ASP A 244 20.62 -15.72 -1.29
N ARG A 245 19.44 -16.03 -1.85
CA ARG A 245 19.28 -16.82 -3.08
C ARG A 245 19.48 -16.03 -4.37
N GLU A 246 19.24 -14.72 -4.34
CA GLU A 246 19.38 -13.84 -5.50
C GLU A 246 20.81 -13.27 -5.66
N ARG A 247 21.75 -13.54 -4.74
CA ARG A 247 23.17 -13.24 -4.97
C ARG A 247 23.74 -14.20 -6.01
N PRO A 248 24.20 -13.73 -7.18
CA PRO A 248 24.95 -14.58 -8.10
C PRO A 248 26.22 -15.04 -7.40
N ASN A 249 26.55 -16.32 -7.56
CA ASN A 249 27.78 -16.90 -7.03
C ASN A 249 28.98 -16.30 -7.78
N SER A 250 29.47 -15.14 -7.36
CA SER A 250 30.69 -14.53 -7.88
C SER A 250 31.90 -15.18 -7.23
N GLN A 251 32.14 -16.45 -7.56
CA GLN A 251 33.41 -17.14 -7.34
C GLN A 251 33.63 -18.12 -8.48
N THR A 252 34.27 -17.64 -9.54
CA THR A 252 35.42 -18.23 -10.26
C THR A 252 35.93 -17.20 -11.24
#